data_AF-A0A9E3W0G7-F1
#
_entry.id   AF-A0A9E3W0G7-F1
#
_cell.length_a   1.000
_cell.length_b   1.000
_cell.length_c   1.000
_cell.angle_alpha   90.00
_cell.angle_beta   90.00
_cell.angle_gamma   90.00
#
_symmetry.space_group_name_H-M   'P 1'
#
loop_
_entity.id
_entity.type
_entity.pdbx_description
1 polymer ?
#
loop_
_entity_poly.entity_id
_entity_poly.type
_entity_poly.pdbx_seq_one_letter_code
_entity_poly.pdbx_strand_id
1 'polypeptide(L)' 'EYIKTSIGTFRCLKIAPMMATGEVFADAYPVSVWVTDDKNHLPILAEAKIIVGSIKMELIDYKNLLNPMEALIKKR' A
#
# COMPACT_ATOMS: atom_id res chain seq x y z
N GLU A 1 -9.69 -4.25 -1.60
CA GLU A 1 -9.36 -4.09 -3.04
C GLU A 1 -8.38 -5.17 -3.48
N TYR A 2 -8.31 -5.49 -4.77
CA TYR A 2 -7.31 -6.41 -5.31
C TYR A 2 -6.17 -5.62 -5.96
N ILE A 3 -4.97 -5.69 -5.38
CA ILE A 3 -3.81 -4.92 -5.83
C ILE A 3 -2.85 -5.84 -6.58
N LYS A 4 -2.58 -5.48 -7.83
CA LYS A 4 -1.58 -6.14 -8.67
C LYS A 4 -0.24 -5.44 -8.49
N THR A 5 0.78 -6.24 -8.19
CA THR A 5 2.18 -5.82 -8.07
C THR A 5 3.05 -6.71 -8.93
N SER A 6 4.33 -6.36 -9.00
CA SER A 6 5.42 -7.13 -9.59
C SER A 6 5.50 -8.56 -9.03
N ILE A 7 5.21 -8.76 -7.74
CA ILE A 7 5.34 -10.07 -7.06
C ILE A 7 4.05 -10.88 -6.98
N GLY A 8 2.91 -10.31 -7.34
CA GLY A 8 1.63 -11.03 -7.33
C GLY A 8 0.41 -10.13 -7.18
N THR A 9 -0.74 -10.77 -7.00
CA THR A 9 -2.01 -10.10 -6.72
C THR A 9 -2.45 -10.39 -5.30
N PHE A 10 -2.71 -9.34 -4.53
CA PHE A 10 -3.06 -9.41 -3.13
C PHE A 10 -4.45 -8.82 -2.89
N ARG A 11 -5.19 -9.41 -1.95
CA ARG A 11 -6.35 -8.77 -1.33
C ARG A 11 -5.83 -7.78 -0.29
N CYS A 12 -6.19 -6.51 -0.42
CA CYS A 12 -5.69 -5.44 0.42
C CYS A 12 -6.80 -4.58 1.01
N LEU A 13 -6.54 -4.02 2.19
CA LEU A 13 -7.26 -2.91 2.79
C LEU A 13 -6.58 -1.60 2.39
N LYS A 14 -7.37 -0.60 1.96
CA LYS A 14 -6.85 0.73 1.64
C LYS A 14 -6.99 1.63 2.86
N ILE A 15 -5.89 2.23 3.28
CA ILE A 15 -5.80 3.16 4.40
C ILE A 15 -5.43 4.53 3.82
N ALA A 16 -6.27 5.53 4.06
CA ALA A 16 -6.03 6.91 3.68
C ALA A 16 -6.16 7.80 4.92
N PRO A 17 -5.04 8.11 5.61
CA PRO A 17 -5.09 8.97 6.78
C PRO A 17 -5.35 10.42 6.36
N MET A 18 -6.09 11.13 7.19
CA MET A 18 -6.19 12.58 7.09
C MET A 18 -4.86 13.20 7.54
N MET A 19 -4.36 14.17 6.78
CA MET A 19 -3.12 14.89 7.06
C MET A 19 -3.33 16.40 7.02
N ALA A 20 -2.47 17.12 7.73
CA ALA A 20 -2.44 18.57 7.67
C ALA A 20 -2.00 19.02 6.27
N THR A 21 -2.80 19.88 5.64
CA THR A 21 -2.46 20.55 4.38
C THR A 21 -1.38 21.60 4.64
N GLY A 22 -0.44 21.76 3.71
CA GLY A 22 0.69 22.67 3.87
C GLY A 22 1.59 22.70 2.65
N GLU A 23 2.87 23.05 2.83
CA GLU A 23 3.83 23.25 1.73
C GLU A 23 4.17 21.98 0.93
N VAL A 24 3.85 20.79 1.45
CA VAL A 24 4.15 19.50 0.80
C VAL A 24 2.90 18.83 0.22
N PHE A 25 1.74 19.06 0.83
CA PHE A 25 0.49 18.36 0.52
C PHE A 25 -0.64 19.35 0.29
N ALA A 26 -1.22 19.31 -0.91
CA ALA A 26 -2.37 20.11 -1.29
C ALA A 26 -3.71 19.50 -0.84
N ASP A 27 -3.76 18.16 -0.72
CA ASP A 27 -4.96 17.41 -0.34
C ASP A 27 -4.91 17.02 1.15
N ALA A 28 -6.08 16.99 1.79
CA ALA A 28 -6.23 16.50 3.17
C ALA A 28 -6.01 14.98 3.31
N TYR A 29 -6.03 14.23 2.20
CA TYR A 29 -5.75 12.79 2.15
C TYR A 29 -4.71 12.49 1.05
N PRO A 30 -3.47 12.98 1.20
CA PRO A 30 -2.50 12.93 0.12
C PRO A 30 -1.87 11.54 -0.02
N VAL A 31 -2.03 10.66 0.98
CA VAL A 31 -1.42 9.33 1.00
C VAL A 31 -2.47 8.24 1.03
N SER A 32 -2.24 7.21 0.22
CA SER A 32 -2.95 5.95 0.27
C SER A 32 -1.95 4.82 0.50
N VAL A 33 -2.21 3.97 1.48
CA VAL A 33 -1.42 2.76 1.75
C VAL A 33 -2.34 1.56 1.63
N TRP A 34 -1.92 0.56 0.88
CA TRP A 34 -2.60 -0.72 0.75
C TRP A 34 -1.84 -1.76 1.55
N VAL A 35 -2.49 -2.29 2.57
CA VAL A 35 -1.97 -3.37 3.42
C VAL A 35 -2.70 -4.67 3.13
N THR A 36 -2.04 -5.81 3.28
CA THR A 36 -2.71 -7.11 3.09
C THR A 36 -3.92 -7.27 4.00
N ASP A 37 -4.98 -7.84 3.45
CA ASP A 37 -6.17 -8.25 4.19
C ASP A 37 -5.97 -9.67 4.75
N ASP A 38 -5.04 -9.75 5.70
CA ASP A 38 -4.71 -10.93 6.51
C ASP A 38 -4.07 -10.50 7.83
N LYS A 39 -3.68 -11.46 8.68
CA LYS A 39 -3.09 -11.17 10.00
C LYS A 39 -1.73 -10.48 9.96
N ASN A 40 -1.06 -10.42 8.79
CA ASN A 40 0.22 -9.75 8.67
C ASN A 40 0.06 -8.24 8.45
N HIS A 41 -1.06 -7.79 7.86
CA HIS A 41 -1.28 -6.40 7.48
C HIS A 41 -0.07 -5.74 6.79
N LEU A 42 0.59 -6.51 5.91
CA LEU A 42 1.83 -6.13 5.27
C LEU A 42 1.57 -5.02 4.24
N PRO A 43 2.27 -3.87 4.29
CA PRO A 43 2.16 -2.85 3.24
C PRO A 43 2.64 -3.38 1.89
N ILE A 44 1.76 -3.41 0.89
CA ILE A 44 2.03 -3.91 -0.46
C ILE A 44 2.27 -2.76 -1.45
N LEU A 45 1.54 -1.66 -1.27
CA LEU A 45 1.63 -0.48 -2.12
C LEU A 45 1.40 0.76 -1.27
N ALA A 46 2.13 1.84 -1.55
CA ALA A 46 1.83 3.16 -1.04
C ALA A 46 1.95 4.19 -2.17
N GLU A 47 1.06 5.17 -2.16
CA GLU A 47 1.06 6.28 -3.09
C GLU A 47 0.87 7.58 -2.31
N ALA A 48 1.75 8.54 -2.55
CA ALA A 48 1.71 9.87 -1.95
C ALA A 48 1.64 10.91 -3.06
N LYS A 49 0.56 11.69 -3.10
CA LYS A 49 0.43 12.88 -3.93
C LYS A 49 1.09 14.04 -3.21
N ILE A 50 2.03 14.67 -3.89
CA ILE A 50 2.69 15.91 -3.43
C ILE A 50 2.27 17.02 -4.39
N ILE A 51 2.62 18.27 -4.08
CA ILE A 51 2.22 19.43 -4.91
C ILE A 51 2.57 19.24 -6.40
N VAL A 52 3.73 18.66 -6.70
CA VAL A 52 4.15 18.34 -8.07
C VAL A 52 4.47 16.86 -8.19
N GLY A 53 3.54 16.12 -8.77
CA GLY A 53 3.70 14.70 -9.08
C GLY A 53 3.23 13.78 -7.95
N SER A 54 3.77 12.57 -7.95
CA SER A 54 3.44 11.55 -6.95
C SER A 54 4.62 10.64 -6.70
N ILE A 55 4.68 10.11 -5.48
CA ILE A 55 5.62 9.08 -5.08
C ILE A 55 4.83 7.78 -5.01
N LYS A 56 5.29 6.75 -5.71
CA LYS A 56 4.72 5.40 -5.66
C LYS A 56 5.77 4.44 -5.11
N MET A 57 5.41 3.72 -4.05
CA MET A 57 6.23 2.68 -3.44
C MET A 57 5.51 1.35 -3.58
N GLU A 58 6.20 0.33 -4.09
CA GLU A 58 5.66 -1.01 -4.31
C GLU A 58 6.56 -2.04 -3.66
N LEU A 59 5.97 -3.01 -2.95
CA LEU A 59 6.71 -4.11 -2.33
C LEU A 59 7.25 -5.06 -3.40
N ILE A 60 8.57 -5.29 -3.38
CA ILE A 60 9.27 -6.16 -4.35
C ILE A 60 9.69 -7.52 -3.80
N ASP A 61 9.73 -7.70 -2.47
CA ASP A 61 10.01 -8.97 -1.81
C ASP A 61 9.64 -8.91 -0.32
N TYR A 62 9.40 -10.06 0.31
CA TYR A 62 9.19 -10.20 1.74
C TYR A 62 9.64 -11.57 2.25
N LYS A 63 10.11 -11.62 3.50
CA LYS A 63 10.55 -12.85 4.16
C LYS A 63 10.28 -12.79 5.66
N ASN A 64 10.32 -13.95 6.32
CA ASN A 64 10.16 -14.09 7.77
C ASN A 64 8.83 -13.54 8.30
N LEU A 65 7.71 -13.86 7.63
CA LEU A 65 6.38 -13.47 8.09
C LEU A 65 6.00 -14.21 9.38
N LEU A 66 5.29 -13.51 10.26
CA LEU A 66 4.75 -14.08 11.50
C LEU A 66 3.58 -15.03 11.24
N ASN A 67 2.79 -14.79 10.19
CA ASN A 67 1.65 -15.61 9.78
C ASN A 67 1.78 -15.98 8.29
N PRO A 68 1.14 -17.07 7.84
CA PRO A 68 1.03 -17.37 6.41
C PRO A 68 0.43 -16.19 5.61
N MET A 69 0.87 -16.02 4.36
CA MET A 69 0.36 -14.98 3.46
C MET A 69 -0.98 -15.43 2.86
N GLU A 70 -2.07 -15.24 3.61
CA GLU A 70 -3.43 -15.61 3.19
C GLU A 70 -4.02 -14.63 2.18
N ALA A 71 -3.55 -13.38 2.17
CA ALA A 71 -4.02 -12.36 1.24
C ALA A 71 -3.53 -12.56 -0.20
N LEU A 72 -2.56 -13.45 -0.46
CA LEU A 72 -2.03 -13.71 -1.81
C LEU A 72 -3.01 -14.57 -2.61
N ILE A 73 -3.52 -14.00 -3.71
CA ILE A 73 -4.49 -14.67 -4.59
C ILE A 73 -3.78 -15.38 -5.73
N LYS A 74 -2.76 -14.74 -6.28
CA LYS A 74 -1.98 -15.29 -7.39
C LYS A 74 -0.55 -14.77 -7.30
N LYS A 75 0.40 -15.70 -7.20
CA LYS A 75 1.82 -15.40 -7.34
C LYS A 75 2.15 -15.14 -8.81
N ARG A 76 3.01 -14.16 -9.07
CA ARG A 76 3.58 -13.96 -10.42
C ARG A 76 4.75 -14.90 -10.68
#